data_AF-A0A516H5K5-F1
#
_entry.id   AF-A0A516H5K5-F1
#
_cell.length_a   1.000
_cell.length_b   1.000
_cell.length_c   1.000
_cell.angle_alpha   90.00
_cell.angle_beta   90.00
_cell.angle_gamma   90.00
#
_symmetry.space_group_name_H-M   'P 1'
#
loop_
_entity.id
_entity.type
_entity.pdbx_description
1 polymer ?
#
loop_
_entity_poly.entity_id
_entity_poly.type
_entity_poly.pdbx_seq_one_letter_code
_entity_poly.pdbx_strand_id
1 'polypeptide(L)'
;MMRILLRTLLLSCALTTLIGATALAQGQAPGREGAARANKACFNQKEAEAEAEVRTGIQLREILRRCVQIDPDGQAYLNDWYAFDQENGDRLRNAVELRRAALSRIFTTRSQAQQWETDSAVATTKPLQTNEAVCKSTYDIVERIKKDKWNGFKYYARLQEQILIYDLPLCKK
;
A
#
# COMPACT_ATOMS: atom_id res chain seq x y z
N MET A 1 26.91 -60.51 28.57
CA MET A 1 26.00 -60.76 29.71
C MET A 1 24.80 -59.83 29.55
N MET A 2 23.52 -60.15 29.71
CA MET A 2 22.74 -61.39 29.84
C MET A 2 21.25 -60.92 29.87
N ARG A 3 20.38 -61.52 29.03
CA ARG A 3 18.91 -61.77 29.18
C ARG A 3 17.97 -60.57 29.44
N ILE A 4 17.05 -60.21 28.53
CA ILE A 4 15.72 -60.81 28.22
C ILE A 4 14.85 -61.09 29.45
N LEU A 5 13.67 -60.44 29.53
CA LEU A 5 12.30 -60.97 29.78
C LEU A 5 11.38 -59.79 30.21
N LEU A 6 10.33 -59.46 29.45
CA LEU A 6 8.93 -59.93 29.62
C LEU A 6 8.37 -59.63 31.03
N ARG A 7 7.14 -59.18 31.30
CA ARG A 7 5.95 -58.70 30.56
C ARG A 7 4.85 -58.66 31.65
N THR A 8 3.97 -57.66 31.60
CA THR A 8 2.55 -57.68 32.07
C THR A 8 2.22 -57.79 33.57
N LEU A 9 1.44 -56.81 34.06
CA LEU A 9 0.04 -56.89 34.59
C LEU A 9 -0.16 -55.67 35.52
N LEU A 10 -0.91 -54.61 35.15
CA LEU A 10 -2.37 -54.46 34.92
C LEU A 10 -3.11 -53.92 36.16
N LEU A 11 -4.07 -53.03 35.89
CA LEU A 11 -5.28 -52.71 36.69
C LEU A 11 -5.06 -51.85 37.96
N SER A 12 -5.83 -50.81 38.30
CA SER A 12 -7.03 -50.17 37.75
C SER A 12 -7.20 -48.81 38.47
N CYS A 13 -7.73 -47.79 37.82
CA CYS A 13 -8.72 -46.91 38.48
C CYS A 13 -9.57 -46.27 37.39
N ALA A 14 -10.78 -46.80 37.23
CA ALA A 14 -11.85 -46.20 36.46
C ALA A 14 -12.42 -45.00 37.22
N LEU A 15 -12.85 -43.94 36.54
CA LEU A 15 -14.27 -43.58 36.46
C LEU A 15 -14.53 -42.31 35.59
N THR A 16 -15.54 -42.45 34.74
CA THR A 16 -16.53 -41.44 34.27
C THR A 16 -16.12 -40.31 33.32
N THR A 17 -16.39 -40.57 32.03
CA THR A 17 -17.29 -39.82 31.14
C THR A 17 -17.63 -38.36 31.46
N LEU A 18 -17.29 -37.45 30.53
CA LEU A 18 -18.22 -36.41 30.11
C LEU A 18 -17.96 -35.97 28.66
N ILE A 19 -19.06 -35.98 27.93
CA ILE A 19 -19.25 -35.56 26.55
C ILE A 19 -18.84 -34.10 26.41
N GLY A 20 -18.04 -33.79 25.39
CA GLY A 20 -17.72 -32.43 25.01
C GLY A 20 -17.32 -32.41 23.56
N ALA A 21 -18.31 -32.33 22.68
CA ALA A 21 -18.11 -31.98 21.29
C ALA A 21 -17.17 -30.78 21.24
N THR A 22 -15.99 -30.95 20.65
CA THR A 22 -15.17 -29.83 20.20
C THR A 22 -15.94 -29.16 19.08
N ALA A 23 -16.91 -28.33 19.46
CA ALA A 23 -17.42 -27.27 18.62
C ALA A 23 -16.18 -26.51 18.15
N LEU A 24 -15.94 -26.57 16.85
CA LEU A 24 -15.08 -25.66 16.15
C LEU A 24 -15.57 -24.26 16.53
N ALA A 25 -14.94 -23.68 17.55
CA ALA A 25 -14.93 -22.24 17.72
C ALA A 25 -14.20 -21.72 16.49
N GLN A 26 -14.96 -21.54 15.41
CA GLN A 26 -14.69 -20.53 14.42
C GLN A 26 -14.47 -19.26 15.24
N GLY A 27 -13.20 -18.96 15.51
CA GLY A 27 -12.79 -17.64 15.94
C GLY A 27 -13.30 -16.70 14.87
N GLN A 28 -14.46 -16.11 15.16
CA GLN A 28 -14.94 -14.92 14.50
C GLN A 28 -13.77 -13.95 14.62
N ALA A 29 -13.06 -13.76 13.51
CA ALA A 29 -12.10 -12.69 13.38
C ALA A 29 -12.80 -11.43 13.91
N PRO A 30 -12.20 -10.69 14.85
CA PRO A 30 -12.82 -9.51 15.41
C PRO A 30 -13.28 -8.64 14.25
N GLY A 31 -14.58 -8.34 14.30
CA GLY A 31 -15.33 -7.84 13.18
C GLY A 31 -14.66 -6.63 12.54
N ARG A 32 -14.93 -6.50 11.25
CA ARG A 32 -14.90 -5.24 10.52
C ARG A 32 -15.91 -4.23 11.09
N GLU A 33 -15.95 -4.04 12.41
CA GLU A 33 -16.70 -3.02 13.12
C GLU A 33 -15.96 -1.67 13.08
N GLY A 34 -15.42 -1.33 11.90
CA GLY A 34 -14.94 0.00 11.55
C GLY A 34 -15.68 0.61 10.37
N ALA A 35 -16.59 -0.14 9.73
CA ALA A 35 -17.34 0.33 8.56
C ALA A 35 -18.54 1.23 8.92
N ALA A 36 -18.86 1.39 10.21
CA ALA A 36 -20.13 1.95 10.66
C ALA A 36 -20.01 3.31 11.37
N ARG A 37 -19.17 4.22 10.85
CA ARG A 37 -19.45 5.68 10.77
C ARG A 37 -18.76 6.27 9.54
N ALA A 38 -18.91 5.60 8.39
CA ALA A 38 -18.57 6.14 7.08
C ALA A 38 -19.57 7.24 6.65
N ASN A 39 -19.67 8.33 7.42
CA ASN A 39 -20.28 9.54 6.92
C ASN A 39 -19.33 10.15 5.87
N LYS A 40 -19.44 9.64 4.64
CA LYS A 40 -18.81 10.11 3.41
C LYS A 40 -17.28 10.32 3.52
N ALA A 41 -16.52 9.26 3.79
CA ALA A 41 -15.08 9.27 3.54
C ALA A 41 -14.83 9.52 2.05
N CYS A 42 -14.51 10.76 1.70
CA CYS A 42 -14.36 11.21 0.33
C CYS A 42 -13.34 12.33 0.25
N PHE A 43 -12.65 12.37 -0.88
CA PHE A 43 -11.81 13.51 -1.24
C PHE A 43 -12.64 14.55 -1.98
N ASN A 44 -12.39 15.84 -1.71
CA ASN A 44 -12.73 16.87 -2.69
C ASN A 44 -11.71 16.83 -3.84
N GLN A 45 -11.99 17.55 -4.93
CA GLN A 45 -11.15 17.53 -6.13
C GLN A 45 -9.67 17.85 -5.85
N LYS A 46 -9.39 18.85 -5.01
CA LYS A 46 -8.00 19.24 -4.68
C LYS A 46 -7.29 18.17 -3.86
N GLU A 47 -8.01 17.52 -2.94
CA GLU A 47 -7.45 16.46 -2.11
C GLU A 47 -7.17 15.20 -2.95
N ALA A 48 -8.04 14.89 -3.92
CA ALA A 48 -7.84 13.77 -4.84
C ALA A 48 -6.64 14.02 -5.76
N GLU A 49 -6.50 15.23 -6.30
CA GLU A 49 -5.32 15.62 -7.08
C GLU A 49 -4.03 15.50 -6.25
N ALA A 50 -4.04 15.97 -5.00
CA ALA A 50 -2.90 15.86 -4.10
C ALA A 50 -2.53 14.41 -3.80
N GLU A 51 -3.52 13.55 -3.52
CA GLU A 51 -3.28 12.11 -3.33
C GLU A 51 -2.68 11.46 -4.58
N ALA A 52 -3.17 11.84 -5.76
CA ALA A 52 -2.69 11.32 -7.03
C ALA A 52 -1.23 11.71 -7.28
N GLU A 53 -0.87 12.98 -7.01
CA GLU A 53 0.51 13.45 -7.08
C GLU A 53 1.43 12.68 -6.12
N VAL A 54 1.00 12.48 -4.87
CA VAL A 54 1.79 11.71 -3.88
C VAL A 54 2.00 10.27 -4.34
N ARG A 55 0.95 9.58 -4.80
CA ARG A 55 1.05 8.20 -5.29
C ARG A 55 1.95 8.08 -6.52
N THR A 56 1.81 8.97 -7.51
CA THR A 56 2.67 8.98 -8.70
C THR A 56 4.14 9.18 -8.32
N GLY A 57 4.43 10.09 -7.39
CA GLY A 57 5.79 10.32 -6.91
C GLY A 57 6.39 9.10 -6.18
N ILE A 58 5.60 8.40 -5.37
CA ILE A 58 6.01 7.14 -4.72
C ILE A 58 6.28 6.07 -5.78
N GLN A 59 5.34 5.88 -6.72
CA GLN A 59 5.43 4.83 -7.73
C GLN A 59 6.67 4.99 -8.63
N LEU A 60 6.89 6.19 -9.16
CA LEU A 60 8.04 6.47 -10.03
C LEU A 60 9.36 6.21 -9.30
N ARG A 61 9.49 6.72 -8.08
CA ARG A 61 10.70 6.53 -7.26
C ARG A 61 10.99 5.05 -7.03
N GLU A 62 9.97 4.26 -6.67
CA GLU A 62 10.16 2.85 -6.35
C GLU A 62 10.41 1.98 -7.59
N ILE A 63 9.76 2.27 -8.73
CA ILE A 63 10.06 1.54 -9.98
C ILE A 63 11.49 1.86 -10.44
N LEU A 64 11.89 3.13 -10.45
CA LEU A 64 13.24 3.52 -10.87
C LEU A 64 14.32 2.90 -9.97
N ARG A 65 14.11 2.85 -8.65
CA ARG A 65 15.03 2.15 -7.72
C ARG A 65 15.19 0.67 -8.04
N ARG A 66 14.12 0.00 -8.47
CA ARG A 66 14.17 -1.41 -8.90
C ARG A 66 14.82 -1.55 -10.27
N CYS A 67 14.58 -0.62 -11.19
CA CYS A 67 15.21 -0.61 -12.52
C CYS A 67 16.73 -0.48 -12.44
N VAL A 68 17.26 0.32 -11.51
CA VAL A 68 18.72 0.40 -11.23
C VAL A 68 19.34 -0.97 -10.95
N GLN A 69 18.58 -1.91 -10.38
CA GLN A 69 19.09 -3.24 -10.03
C GLN A 69 19.20 -4.19 -11.24
N ILE A 70 18.52 -3.89 -12.35
CA ILE A 70 18.39 -4.81 -13.49
C ILE A 70 18.79 -4.21 -14.84
N ASP A 71 18.89 -2.89 -14.95
CA ASP A 71 19.22 -2.16 -16.18
C ASP A 71 20.30 -1.10 -15.87
N PRO A 72 21.46 -1.11 -16.57
CA PRO A 72 22.53 -0.15 -16.35
C PRO A 72 22.12 1.31 -16.60
N ASP A 73 21.13 1.57 -17.45
CA ASP A 73 20.64 2.93 -17.72
C ASP A 73 19.81 3.49 -16.55
N GLY A 74 19.30 2.62 -15.67
CA GLY A 74 18.33 3.00 -14.63
C GLY A 74 18.83 4.08 -13.68
N GLN A 75 20.15 4.16 -13.45
CA GLN A 75 20.74 5.16 -12.57
C GLN A 75 20.60 6.58 -13.13
N ALA A 76 20.71 6.76 -14.45
CA ALA A 76 20.54 8.06 -15.08
C ALA A 76 19.11 8.57 -14.90
N TYR A 77 18.11 7.72 -15.15
CA TYR A 77 16.70 8.07 -15.00
C TYR A 77 16.27 8.30 -13.55
N LEU A 78 16.86 7.55 -12.59
CA LEU A 78 16.64 7.83 -11.17
C LEU A 78 17.19 9.21 -10.77
N ASN A 79 18.36 9.59 -11.30
CA ASN A 79 18.93 10.92 -11.05
C ASN A 79 18.06 12.02 -11.65
N ASP A 80 17.54 11.83 -12.87
CA ASP A 80 16.62 12.76 -13.50
C ASP A 80 15.33 12.95 -12.70
N TRP A 81 14.79 11.86 -12.14
CA TRP A 81 13.65 11.94 -11.21
C TRP A 81 14.00 12.74 -9.95
N TYR A 82 15.15 12.51 -9.34
CA TYR A 82 15.57 13.29 -8.16
C TYR A 82 15.80 14.77 -8.47
N ALA A 83 16.32 15.11 -9.65
CA ALA A 83 16.44 16.50 -10.08
C ALA A 83 15.05 17.17 -10.18
N PHE A 84 14.07 16.47 -10.76
CA PHE A 84 12.68 16.94 -10.79
C PHE A 84 12.07 17.09 -9.38
N ASP A 85 12.25 16.09 -8.51
CA ASP A 85 11.76 16.08 -7.11
C ASP A 85 12.34 17.27 -6.32
N GLN A 86 13.63 17.55 -6.50
CA GLN A 86 14.29 18.71 -5.89
C GLN A 86 13.79 20.04 -6.45
N GLU A 87 13.69 20.18 -7.78
CA GLU A 87 13.18 21.38 -8.46
C GLU A 87 11.74 21.72 -8.02
N ASN A 88 10.93 20.71 -7.68
CA ASN A 88 9.52 20.85 -7.34
C ASN A 88 9.20 20.52 -5.87
N GLY A 89 10.21 20.50 -4.99
CA GLY A 89 10.09 20.01 -3.62
C GLY A 89 8.98 20.68 -2.82
N ASP A 90 8.78 21.99 -2.98
CA ASP A 90 7.72 22.72 -2.28
C ASP A 90 6.31 22.32 -2.75
N ARG A 91 6.14 22.03 -4.05
CA ARG A 91 4.85 21.59 -4.61
C ARG A 91 4.49 20.19 -4.10
N LEU A 92 5.46 19.28 -4.13
CA LEU A 92 5.29 17.92 -3.67
C LEU A 92 5.06 17.87 -2.15
N ARG A 93 5.76 18.71 -1.38
CA ARG A 93 5.52 18.86 0.07
C ARG A 93 4.09 19.36 0.35
N ASN A 94 3.63 20.36 -0.39
CA ASN A 94 2.26 20.86 -0.27
C ASN A 94 1.22 19.77 -0.60
N ALA A 95 1.44 18.94 -1.61
CA ALA A 95 0.57 17.80 -1.92
C ALA A 95 0.50 16.79 -0.76
N VAL A 96 1.65 16.47 -0.13
CA VAL A 96 1.70 15.61 1.06
C VAL A 96 0.93 16.22 2.24
N GLU A 97 1.07 17.53 2.46
CA GLU A 97 0.35 18.24 3.52
C GLU A 97 -1.16 18.26 3.29
N LEU A 98 -1.60 18.52 2.06
CA LEU A 98 -3.01 18.47 1.66
C LEU A 98 -3.59 17.06 1.85
N ARG A 99 -2.87 16.01 1.43
CA ARG A 99 -3.24 14.61 1.68
C ARG A 99 -3.41 14.36 3.18
N ARG A 100 -2.43 14.73 4.00
CA ARG A 100 -2.47 14.49 5.46
C ARG A 100 -3.64 15.21 6.13
N ALA A 101 -3.91 16.46 5.73
CA ALA A 101 -5.05 17.23 6.22
C ALA A 101 -6.37 16.55 5.85
N ALA A 102 -6.50 16.08 4.60
CA ALA A 102 -7.68 15.37 4.12
C ALA A 102 -7.90 14.06 4.88
N LEU A 103 -6.86 13.25 5.08
CA LEU A 103 -6.96 12.00 5.83
C LEU A 103 -7.31 12.24 7.30
N SER A 104 -6.76 13.28 7.93
CA SER A 104 -7.11 13.68 9.30
C SER A 104 -8.57 14.15 9.42
N ARG A 105 -9.15 14.70 8.35
CA ARG A 105 -10.57 15.07 8.26
C ARG A 105 -11.46 13.85 8.05
N ILE A 106 -11.02 12.89 7.24
CA ILE A 106 -11.77 11.70 6.84
C ILE A 106 -11.82 10.65 7.96
N PHE A 107 -10.70 10.42 8.64
CA PHE A 107 -10.55 9.36 9.63
C PHE A 107 -10.67 9.91 11.06
N THR A 108 -11.31 9.13 11.94
CA THR A 108 -11.60 9.56 13.32
C THR A 108 -10.36 9.55 14.22
N THR A 109 -9.37 8.72 13.89
CA THR A 109 -8.12 8.63 14.65
C THR A 109 -6.89 8.77 13.75
N ARG A 110 -5.78 9.24 14.33
CA ARG A 110 -4.48 9.30 13.65
C ARG A 110 -4.00 7.92 13.19
N SER A 111 -4.27 6.87 13.97
CA SER A 111 -3.88 5.50 13.61
C SER A 111 -4.60 5.01 12.34
N GLN A 112 -5.89 5.32 12.18
CA GLN A 112 -6.64 5.00 10.97
C GLN A 112 -6.10 5.75 9.75
N ALA A 113 -5.79 7.04 9.89
CA ALA A 113 -5.18 7.82 8.82
C ALA A 113 -3.81 7.24 8.41
N GLN A 114 -2.94 6.90 9.37
CA GLN A 114 -1.63 6.30 9.12
C GLN A 114 -1.71 4.91 8.48
N GLN A 115 -2.66 4.09 8.94
CA GLN A 115 -2.93 2.79 8.34
C GLN A 115 -3.33 2.96 6.87
N TRP A 116 -4.25 3.88 6.58
CA TRP A 116 -4.64 4.17 5.19
C TRP A 116 -3.46 4.68 4.36
N GLU A 117 -2.62 5.57 4.91
CA GLU A 117 -1.44 6.05 4.17
C GLU A 117 -0.50 4.91 3.78
N THR A 118 -0.30 3.97 4.70
CA THR A 118 0.54 2.78 4.51
C THR A 118 -0.08 1.86 3.47
N ASP A 119 -1.37 1.54 3.62
CA ASP A 119 -2.09 0.66 2.70
C ASP A 119 -2.15 1.26 1.28
N SER A 120 -2.34 2.58 1.18
CA SER A 120 -2.29 3.34 -0.08
C SER A 120 -0.92 3.23 -0.76
N ALA A 121 0.18 3.40 0.00
CA ALA A 121 1.53 3.27 -0.53
C ALA A 121 1.86 1.83 -0.97
N VAL A 122 1.44 0.84 -0.18
CA VAL A 122 1.58 -0.59 -0.53
C VAL A 122 0.75 -0.94 -1.76
N ALA A 123 -0.49 -0.44 -1.85
CA ALA A 123 -1.36 -0.66 -3.01
C ALA A 123 -0.78 -0.05 -4.29
N THR A 124 -0.18 1.13 -4.18
CA THR A 124 0.50 1.84 -5.28
C THR A 124 1.74 1.07 -5.77
N THR A 125 2.38 0.31 -4.88
CA THR A 125 3.60 -0.45 -5.16
C THR A 125 3.35 -1.96 -5.30
N LYS A 126 2.07 -2.41 -5.29
CA LYS A 126 1.63 -3.81 -5.50
C LYS A 126 2.58 -4.48 -6.45
N PRO A 127 3.11 -5.68 -6.14
CA PRO A 127 4.37 -6.20 -6.66
C PRO A 127 4.43 -6.06 -8.17
N LEU A 128 4.92 -4.92 -8.62
CA LEU A 128 5.22 -4.68 -10.01
C LEU A 128 6.40 -5.60 -10.25
N GLN A 129 6.19 -6.60 -11.09
CA GLN A 129 7.30 -7.39 -11.60
C GLN A 129 8.12 -6.44 -12.46
N THR A 130 9.09 -5.79 -11.84
CA THR A 130 10.01 -4.90 -12.55
C THR A 130 10.84 -5.77 -13.49
N ASN A 131 10.61 -5.57 -14.77
CA ASN A 131 11.33 -6.19 -15.87
C ASN A 131 11.74 -5.09 -16.85
N GLU A 132 12.47 -5.47 -17.92
CA GLU A 132 12.99 -4.51 -18.90
C GLU A 132 11.89 -3.62 -19.51
N ALA A 133 10.74 -4.20 -19.87
CA ALA A 133 9.64 -3.46 -20.48
C ALA A 133 9.04 -2.42 -19.52
N VAL A 134 8.88 -2.76 -18.24
CA VAL A 134 8.43 -1.82 -17.21
C VAL A 134 9.45 -0.69 -17.03
N CYS A 135 10.75 -1.01 -17.07
CA CYS A 135 11.80 0.00 -16.96
C CYS A 135 11.81 0.96 -18.15
N LYS A 136 11.82 0.45 -19.38
CA LYS A 136 11.77 1.32 -20.58
C LYS A 136 10.52 2.18 -20.62
N SER A 137 9.35 1.62 -20.29
CA SER A 137 8.12 2.41 -20.16
C SER A 137 8.24 3.49 -19.09
N THR A 138 8.90 3.23 -17.96
CA THR A 138 9.12 4.23 -16.91
C THR A 138 10.12 5.30 -17.33
N TYR A 139 11.13 4.95 -18.13
CA TYR A 139 12.07 5.92 -18.69
C TYR A 139 11.38 6.89 -19.65
N ASP A 140 10.44 6.42 -20.47
CA ASP A 140 9.61 7.29 -21.33
C ASP A 140 8.81 8.31 -20.50
N ILE A 141 8.32 7.89 -19.32
CA ILE A 141 7.66 8.78 -18.37
C ILE A 141 8.63 9.87 -17.89
N VAL A 142 9.83 9.49 -17.46
CA VAL A 142 10.85 10.43 -16.98
C VAL A 142 11.29 11.38 -18.09
N GLU A 143 11.48 10.92 -19.32
CA GLU A 143 11.79 11.79 -20.47
C GLU A 143 10.69 12.80 -20.75
N ARG A 144 9.43 12.38 -20.67
CA ARG A 144 8.30 13.32 -20.75
C ARG A 144 8.33 14.33 -19.61
N ILE A 145 8.63 13.92 -18.38
CA ILE A 145 8.75 14.83 -17.24
C ILE A 145 9.90 15.82 -17.44
N LYS A 146 11.02 15.40 -18.01
CA LYS A 146 12.14 16.31 -18.34
C LYS A 146 11.72 17.34 -19.38
N LYS A 147 11.01 16.90 -20.43
CA LYS A 147 10.55 17.75 -21.54
C LYS A 147 9.44 18.72 -21.12
N ASP A 148 8.38 18.20 -20.50
CA ASP A 148 7.15 18.92 -20.22
C ASP A 148 7.08 19.43 -18.77
N LYS A 149 8.15 19.20 -17.98
CA LYS A 149 8.31 19.65 -16.60
C LYS A 149 7.12 19.23 -15.74
N TRP A 150 6.61 20.15 -14.92
CA TRP A 150 5.46 19.92 -14.05
C TRP A 150 4.22 19.42 -14.81
N ASN A 151 4.01 19.87 -16.05
CA ASN A 151 2.87 19.42 -16.84
C ASN A 151 3.00 17.95 -17.26
N GLY A 152 4.23 17.50 -17.54
CA GLY A 152 4.52 16.08 -17.78
C GLY A 152 4.20 15.23 -16.56
N PHE A 153 4.59 15.67 -15.37
CA PHE A 153 4.24 14.99 -14.12
C PHE A 153 2.72 14.97 -13.86
N LYS A 154 2.05 16.11 -14.01
CA LYS A 154 0.59 16.22 -13.82
C LYS A 154 -0.20 15.35 -14.78
N TYR A 155 0.31 15.07 -15.98
CA TYR A 155 -0.32 14.12 -16.89
C TYR A 155 -0.44 12.73 -16.25
N TYR A 156 0.65 12.20 -15.67
CA TYR A 156 0.63 10.89 -15.01
C TYR A 156 -0.13 10.90 -13.68
N ALA A 157 -0.05 11.99 -12.92
CA ALA A 157 -0.87 12.15 -11.72
C ALA A 157 -2.38 12.06 -12.04
N ARG A 158 -2.85 12.65 -13.14
CA ARG A 158 -4.27 12.53 -13.54
C ARG A 158 -4.67 11.10 -13.92
N LEU A 159 -3.76 10.32 -14.50
CA LEU A 159 -4.03 8.89 -14.76
C LEU A 159 -4.20 8.13 -13.44
N GLN A 160 -3.37 8.44 -12.45
CA GLN A 160 -3.48 7.88 -11.10
C GLN A 160 -4.79 8.29 -10.41
N GLU A 161 -5.24 9.54 -10.61
CA GLU A 161 -6.49 10.07 -10.07
C GLU A 161 -7.72 9.27 -10.53
N GLN A 162 -7.74 8.84 -11.80
CA GLN A 162 -8.84 7.99 -12.32
C GLN A 162 -8.94 6.64 -11.60
N ILE A 163 -7.81 6.12 -11.10
CA ILE A 163 -7.76 4.88 -10.33
C ILE A 163 -8.19 5.12 -8.86
N LEU A 164 -7.92 6.29 -8.30
CA LEU A 164 -8.26 6.63 -6.91
C LEU A 164 -9.76 6.57 -6.60
N ILE A 165 -10.61 6.82 -7.60
CA ILE A 165 -12.07 6.81 -7.44
C ILE A 165 -12.58 5.46 -6.91
N TYR A 166 -11.84 4.37 -7.14
CA TYR A 166 -12.17 3.03 -6.63
C TYR A 166 -11.74 2.79 -5.18
N ASP A 167 -10.78 3.57 -4.65
CA ASP A 167 -10.26 3.45 -3.28
C ASP A 167 -10.95 4.42 -2.31
N LEU A 168 -11.04 5.71 -2.68
CA LEU A 168 -11.76 6.76 -1.95
C LEU A 168 -12.47 7.66 -2.97
N PRO A 169 -13.82 7.65 -3.00
CA PRO A 169 -14.56 8.39 -4.02
C PRO A 169 -14.48 9.91 -3.80
N LEU A 170 -14.82 10.66 -4.85
CA LEU A 170 -15.02 12.10 -4.73
C LEU A 170 -16.28 12.42 -3.92
N CYS A 171 -16.24 13.52 -3.17
CA CYS A 171 -17.40 14.00 -2.45
C CYS A 171 -18.50 14.41 -3.45
N LYS A 172 -19.70 13.82 -3.30
CA LYS A 172 -20.88 14.26 -4.06
C LYS A 172 -21.21 15.70 -3.67
N LYS A 173 -21.31 16.58 -4.66
CA LYS A 173 -21.82 17.94 -4.51
C LYS A 173 -23.28 17.92 -4.09
#